data_AF-A0A4Q8ARW5-F1
#
_entry.id   AF-A0A4Q8ARW5-F1
#
_cell.length_a   1.000
_cell.length_b   1.000
_cell.length_c   1.000
_cell.angle_alpha   90.00
_cell.angle_beta   90.00
_cell.angle_gamma   90.00
#
_symmetry.space_group_name_H-M   'P 1'
#
loop_
_entity.id
_entity.type
_entity.pdbx_description
1 polymer ?
#
loop_
_entity_poly.entity_id
_entity_poly.type
_entity_poly.pdbx_seq_one_letter_code
_entity_poly.pdbx_strand_id
1 'polypeptide(L)'
;MNVIRPAGDDGPEAASPLVLGWRVEAADGLCASTEARLDGIRALLADIAPDVAGWLPEAPASWRSRASAAYAARLQTLHARLDAALGALHEAEAAAWRELVAAQEERERLRWLLQSAGIGRTGPAP
;
A
#
# COMPACT_ATOMS: atom_id res chain seq x y z
N MET A 1 13.46 38.50 -40.35
CA MET A 1 13.87 37.34 -39.53
C MET A 1 12.98 37.32 -38.29
N ASN A 2 11.86 36.59 -38.37
CA ASN A 2 10.97 36.38 -37.22
C ASN A 2 11.45 35.13 -36.49
N VAL A 3 11.99 35.30 -35.28
CA VAL A 3 12.30 34.19 -34.38
C VAL A 3 11.02 33.87 -33.62
N ILE A 4 10.33 32.82 -34.05
CA ILE A 4 9.24 32.21 -33.28
C ILE A 4 9.88 31.58 -32.05
N ARG A 5 9.64 32.16 -30.87
CA ARG A 5 9.97 31.56 -29.59
C ARG A 5 8.91 30.49 -29.27
N PRO A 6 9.26 29.22 -29.07
CA PRO A 6 8.29 28.24 -28.58
C PRO A 6 7.97 28.58 -27.12
N ALA A 7 6.69 28.74 -26.84
CA ALA A 7 6.15 28.68 -25.49
C ALA A 7 6.29 27.23 -25.01
N GLY A 8 7.44 26.94 -24.39
CA GLY A 8 7.69 25.73 -23.61
C GLY A 8 8.06 26.18 -22.21
N ASP A 9 7.13 26.84 -21.54
CA ASP A 9 7.18 27.12 -20.11
C ASP A 9 6.36 26.02 -19.44
N ASP A 10 6.97 24.85 -19.25
CA ASP A 10 6.47 23.81 -18.34
C ASP A 10 6.71 24.26 -16.88
N GLY A 11 6.14 25.42 -16.52
CA GLY A 11 5.79 25.72 -15.15
C GLY A 11 4.61 24.84 -14.74
N PRO A 12 4.40 24.52 -13.45
CA PRO A 12 3.29 23.69 -13.02
C PRO A 12 2.00 24.34 -13.51
N GLU A 13 1.43 23.79 -14.58
CA GLU A 13 0.19 24.23 -15.19
C GLU A 13 -0.79 24.40 -14.03
N ALA A 14 -1.20 25.64 -13.79
CA ALA A 14 -2.13 25.97 -12.73
C ALA A 14 -3.45 25.28 -13.08
N ALA A 15 -3.55 24.01 -12.69
CA ALA A 15 -4.73 23.20 -12.92
C ALA A 15 -5.90 23.97 -12.34
N SER A 16 -6.93 24.18 -13.15
CA SER A 16 -8.14 24.89 -12.72
C SER A 16 -8.59 24.38 -11.35
N PRO A 17 -9.04 25.24 -10.42
CA PRO A 17 -9.50 24.80 -9.10
C PRO A 17 -10.51 23.66 -9.14
N LEU A 18 -11.34 23.59 -10.20
CA LEU A 18 -12.23 22.47 -10.47
C LEU A 18 -11.46 21.16 -10.67
N VAL A 19 -10.44 21.16 -11.54
CA VAL A 19 -9.59 19.98 -11.81
C VAL A 19 -8.85 19.53 -10.55
N LEU A 20 -8.34 20.47 -9.75
CA LEU A 20 -7.73 20.16 -8.46
C LEU A 20 -8.74 19.53 -7.49
N GLY A 21 -9.97 20.03 -7.43
CA GLY A 21 -11.05 19.44 -6.65
C GLY A 21 -11.33 17.98 -7.02
N TRP A 22 -11.50 17.69 -8.32
CA TRP A 22 -11.67 16.32 -8.82
C TRP A 22 -10.49 15.40 -8.48
N ARG A 23 -9.26 15.92 -8.56
CA ARG A 23 -8.06 15.14 -8.18
C ARG A 23 -8.01 14.84 -6.69
N VAL A 24 -8.43 15.78 -5.83
CA VAL A 24 -8.51 15.55 -4.38
C VAL A 24 -9.55 14.47 -4.08
N GLU A 25 -10.73 14.51 -4.68
CA GLU A 25 -11.76 13.47 -4.50
C GLU A 25 -11.27 12.08 -4.94
N ALA A 26 -10.58 12.00 -6.08
CA ALA A 26 -9.97 10.76 -6.54
C ALA A 26 -8.89 10.24 -5.57
N ALA A 27 -8.05 11.13 -5.03
CA ALA A 27 -7.04 10.77 -4.04
C ALA A 27 -7.67 10.32 -2.70
N ASP A 28 -8.77 10.94 -2.27
CA ASP A 28 -9.53 10.51 -1.10
C ASP A 28 -10.11 9.10 -1.30
N GLY A 29 -10.65 8.80 -2.48
CA GLY A 29 -11.12 7.44 -2.83
C GLY A 29 -9.99 6.41 -2.86
N LEU A 30 -8.80 6.78 -3.34
CA LEU A 30 -7.61 5.92 -3.33
C LEU A 30 -7.14 5.64 -1.89
N CYS A 31 -7.10 6.66 -1.03
CA CYS A 31 -6.76 6.50 0.39
C CYS A 31 -7.73 5.50 1.05
N ALA A 32 -9.04 5.72 0.92
CA ALA A 32 -10.05 4.86 1.53
C ALA A 32 -9.96 3.40 1.06
N SER A 33 -9.74 3.18 -0.24
CA SER A 33 -9.60 1.80 -0.77
C SER A 33 -8.31 1.12 -0.28
N THR A 34 -7.22 1.87 -0.13
CA THR A 34 -5.94 1.36 0.36
C THR A 34 -6.02 1.05 1.87
N GLU A 35 -6.67 1.91 2.65
CA GLU A 35 -6.96 1.68 4.09
C GLU A 35 -7.79 0.42 4.28
N ALA A 36 -8.90 0.27 3.53
CA ALA A 36 -9.74 -0.92 3.62
C ALA A 36 -8.97 -2.22 3.28
N ARG A 37 -8.09 -2.17 2.27
CA ARG A 37 -7.24 -3.30 1.90
C ARG A 37 -6.25 -3.64 3.03
N LEU A 38 -5.62 -2.63 3.62
CA LEU A 38 -4.69 -2.80 4.73
C LEU A 38 -5.38 -3.41 5.96
N ASP A 39 -6.57 -2.94 6.30
CA ASP A 39 -7.38 -3.50 7.38
C ASP A 39 -7.74 -4.97 7.12
N GLY A 40 -8.08 -5.31 5.88
CA GLY A 40 -8.31 -6.70 5.47
C GLY A 40 -7.07 -7.60 5.65
N ILE A 41 -5.88 -7.12 5.26
CA ILE A 41 -4.62 -7.85 5.46
C ILE A 41 -4.34 -8.06 6.95
N ARG A 42 -4.57 -7.04 7.77
CA ARG A 42 -4.37 -7.11 9.23
C ARG A 42 -5.33 -8.05 9.91
N ALA A 43 -6.60 -8.06 9.49
CA ALA A 43 -7.59 -9.00 9.98
C ALA A 43 -7.17 -10.44 9.66
N LEU A 44 -6.70 -10.71 8.44
CA LEU A 44 -6.17 -12.03 8.05
C LEU A 44 -4.94 -12.42 8.89
N LEU A 45 -4.01 -11.50 9.12
CA LEU A 45 -2.85 -11.76 9.98
C LEU A 45 -3.26 -12.08 11.42
N ALA A 46 -4.20 -11.34 11.98
CA ALA A 46 -4.69 -11.56 13.33
C ALA A 46 -5.42 -12.91 13.49
N ASP A 47 -6.10 -13.37 12.43
CA ASP A 47 -6.79 -14.66 12.39
C ASP A 47 -5.79 -15.82 12.26
N ILE A 48 -4.78 -15.70 11.37
CA ILE A 48 -3.88 -16.81 11.01
C ILE A 48 -2.67 -16.93 11.94
N ALA A 49 -2.09 -15.82 12.42
CA ALA A 49 -0.88 -15.84 13.24
C ALA A 49 -0.96 -16.72 14.51
N PRO A 50 -2.05 -16.72 15.31
CA PRO A 50 -2.14 -17.58 16.49
C PRO A 50 -2.23 -19.07 16.13
N ASP A 51 -2.86 -19.42 15.00
CA ASP A 51 -3.07 -20.81 14.59
C ASP A 51 -1.79 -21.46 14.05
N VAL A 52 -0.98 -20.71 13.30
CA VAL A 52 0.24 -21.26 12.68
C VAL A 52 1.31 -21.60 13.74
N ALA A 53 1.38 -20.85 14.83
CA ALA A 53 2.39 -21.07 15.88
C ALA A 53 2.12 -22.33 16.74
N GLY A 54 0.89 -22.85 16.76
CA GLY A 54 0.48 -23.89 17.70
C GLY A 54 -0.01 -25.20 17.10
N TRP A 55 -0.41 -25.24 15.82
CA TRP A 55 -1.20 -26.38 15.33
C TRP A 55 -0.40 -27.52 14.68
N LEU A 56 0.88 -27.30 14.34
CA LEU A 56 1.64 -28.31 13.61
C LEU A 56 2.30 -29.27 14.60
N PRO A 57 1.95 -30.56 14.53
CA PRO A 57 2.56 -31.54 15.40
C PRO A 57 4.04 -31.68 15.05
N GLU A 58 4.93 -31.64 16.04
CA GLU A 58 6.32 -32.02 15.82
C GLU A 58 6.45 -33.54 15.63
N ALA A 59 7.37 -33.97 14.76
CA ALA A 59 7.66 -35.39 14.60
C ALA A 59 8.40 -35.91 15.84
N PRO A 60 7.91 -36.95 16.55
CA PRO A 60 8.59 -37.47 17.73
C PRO A 60 9.97 -38.05 17.40
N ALA A 61 10.99 -37.69 18.18
CA ALA A 61 12.36 -38.16 18.00
C ALA A 61 12.53 -39.69 18.14
N SER A 62 11.55 -40.38 18.73
CA SER A 62 11.51 -41.84 18.87
C SER A 62 11.16 -42.58 17.57
N TRP A 63 10.67 -41.88 16.55
CA TRP A 63 10.24 -42.49 15.30
C TRP A 63 11.43 -42.79 14.36
N ARG A 64 11.77 -44.07 14.19
CA ARG A 64 12.96 -44.51 13.42
C ARG A 64 12.65 -45.30 12.14
N SER A 65 11.42 -45.23 11.62
CA SER A 65 11.03 -45.96 10.42
C SER A 65 11.20 -45.13 9.14
N ARG A 66 11.27 -45.80 7.98
CA ARG A 66 11.26 -45.09 6.68
C ARG A 66 9.98 -44.29 6.48
N ALA A 67 8.85 -44.81 6.97
CA ALA A 67 7.57 -44.12 6.92
C ALA A 67 7.56 -42.84 7.77
N SER A 68 8.18 -42.87 8.96
CA SER A 68 8.29 -41.69 9.81
C SER A 68 9.23 -40.63 9.24
N ALA A 69 10.32 -41.03 8.59
CA ALA A 69 11.19 -40.10 7.89
C ALA A 69 10.45 -39.37 6.74
N ALA A 70 9.65 -40.12 5.96
CA ALA A 70 8.83 -39.53 4.89
C ALA A 70 7.76 -38.58 5.44
N TYR A 71 7.13 -38.92 6.56
CA TYR A 71 6.18 -38.04 7.24
C TYR A 71 6.85 -36.75 7.74
N ALA A 72 7.99 -36.86 8.43
CA ALA A 72 8.74 -35.71 8.93
C ALA A 72 9.16 -34.76 7.81
N ALA A 73 9.60 -35.29 6.66
CA ALA A 73 9.94 -34.47 5.49
C ALA A 73 8.72 -33.71 4.92
N ARG A 74 7.54 -34.36 4.87
CA ARG A 74 6.29 -33.71 4.45
C ARG A 74 5.88 -32.61 5.42
N LEU A 75 6.00 -32.88 6.72
CA LEU A 75 5.70 -31.94 7.79
C LEU A 75 6.63 -30.71 7.73
N GLN A 76 7.94 -30.91 7.53
CA GLN A 76 8.90 -29.80 7.34
C GLN A 76 8.56 -28.98 6.10
N THR A 77 8.17 -29.64 5.00
CA THR A 77 7.73 -28.94 3.78
C THR A 77 6.49 -28.08 4.05
N LEU A 78 5.55 -28.57 4.86
CA LEU A 78 4.35 -27.84 5.23
C LEU A 78 4.66 -26.62 6.10
N HIS A 79 5.53 -26.77 7.10
CA HIS A 79 6.02 -25.64 7.91
C HIS A 79 6.65 -24.56 7.04
N ALA A 80 7.61 -24.93 6.18
CA ALA A 80 8.29 -23.97 5.32
C ALA A 80 7.33 -23.22 4.37
N ARG A 81 6.27 -23.89 3.90
CA ARG A 81 5.23 -23.25 3.07
C ARG A 81 4.38 -22.26 3.86
N LEU A 82 4.04 -22.58 5.10
CA LEU A 82 3.27 -21.70 5.97
C LEU A 82 4.10 -20.48 6.38
N ASP A 83 5.36 -20.68 6.76
CA ASP A 83 6.29 -19.59 7.06
C ASP A 83 6.45 -18.65 5.85
N ALA A 84 6.61 -19.21 4.64
CA ALA A 84 6.69 -18.42 3.42
C ALA A 84 5.39 -17.65 3.13
N ALA A 85 4.22 -18.25 3.35
CA ALA A 85 2.93 -17.61 3.16
C ALA A 85 2.72 -16.45 4.16
N LEU A 86 3.06 -16.65 5.44
CA LEU A 86 3.03 -15.59 6.45
C LEU A 86 4.00 -14.45 6.11
N GLY A 87 5.22 -14.79 5.67
CA GLY A 87 6.19 -13.81 5.20
C GLY A 87 5.64 -12.96 4.04
N ALA A 88 5.05 -13.60 3.03
CA ALA A 88 4.43 -12.90 1.91
C ALA A 88 3.26 -11.99 2.33
N LEU A 89 2.48 -12.40 3.35
CA LEU A 89 1.38 -11.59 3.87
C LEU A 89 1.90 -10.35 4.62
N HIS A 90 2.97 -10.48 5.41
CA HIS A 90 3.63 -9.33 6.04
C HIS A 90 4.26 -8.39 5.01
N GLU A 91 4.87 -8.92 3.94
CA GLU A 91 5.37 -8.09 2.84
C GLU A 91 4.23 -7.32 2.14
N ALA A 92 3.08 -7.97 1.94
CA ALA A 92 1.89 -7.32 1.40
C ALA A 92 1.35 -6.22 2.33
N GLU A 93 1.35 -6.44 3.66
CA GLU A 93 1.00 -5.39 4.64
C GLU A 93 1.94 -4.19 4.51
N ALA A 94 3.26 -4.44 4.48
CA ALA A 94 4.26 -3.38 4.35
C ALA A 94 4.15 -2.63 3.02
N ALA A 95 3.82 -3.32 1.92
CA ALA A 95 3.57 -2.70 0.62
C ALA A 95 2.31 -1.83 0.65
N ALA A 96 1.21 -2.33 1.22
CA ALA A 96 -0.03 -1.57 1.35
C ALA A 96 0.16 -0.31 2.20
N TRP A 97 0.98 -0.38 3.26
CA TRP A 97 1.37 0.78 4.04
C TRP A 97 2.11 1.84 3.23
N ARG A 98 3.09 1.45 2.41
CA ARG A 98 3.82 2.40 1.55
C ARG A 98 2.91 3.06 0.53
N GLU A 99 1.99 2.30 -0.06
CA GLU A 99 0.98 2.83 -0.98
C GLU A 99 0.05 3.83 -0.29
N LEU A 100 -0.36 3.55 0.96
CA LEU A 100 -1.20 4.45 1.73
C LEU A 100 -0.48 5.77 2.03
N VAL A 101 0.77 5.71 2.48
CA VAL A 101 1.58 6.91 2.74
C VAL A 101 1.71 7.75 1.47
N ALA A 102 2.05 7.14 0.34
CA ALA A 102 2.17 7.85 -0.94
C ALA A 102 0.84 8.51 -1.38
N ALA A 103 -0.29 7.83 -1.18
CA ALA A 103 -1.61 8.37 -1.48
C ALA A 103 -1.97 9.56 -0.57
N GLN A 104 -1.62 9.48 0.72
CA GLN A 104 -1.84 10.56 1.68
C GLN A 104 -0.99 11.79 1.36
N GLU A 105 0.28 11.60 1.01
CA GLU A 105 1.19 12.68 0.59
C GLU A 105 0.67 13.42 -0.67
N GLU A 106 0.24 12.67 -1.69
CA GLU A 106 -0.34 13.28 -2.90
C GLU A 106 -1.65 14.02 -2.58
N ARG A 107 -2.50 13.45 -1.71
CA ARG A 107 -3.71 14.12 -1.26
C ARG A 107 -3.40 15.44 -0.57
N GLU A 108 -2.43 15.48 0.34
CA GLU A 108 -2.01 16.69 1.05
C GLU A 108 -1.45 17.73 0.08
N ARG A 109 -0.61 17.31 -0.87
CA ARG A 109 -0.10 18.17 -1.94
C ARG A 109 -1.23 18.79 -2.75
N LEU A 110 -2.21 18.00 -3.18
CA LEU A 110 -3.34 18.48 -3.97
C LEU A 110 -4.23 19.44 -3.18
N ARG A 111 -4.47 19.16 -1.89
CA ARG A 111 -5.19 20.08 -0.98
C ARG A 111 -4.46 21.41 -0.82
N TRP A 112 -3.14 21.36 -0.64
CA TRP A 112 -2.32 22.58 -0.56
C TRP A 112 -2.38 23.41 -1.85
N LEU A 113 -2.29 22.77 -3.01
CA LEU A 113 -2.44 23.46 -4.30
C LEU A 113 -3.82 24.10 -4.47
N LEU A 114 -4.89 23.39 -4.09
CA LEU A 114 -6.26 23.89 -4.17
C LEU A 114 -6.47 25.12 -3.27
N GLN A 115 -5.96 25.08 -2.02
CA GLN A 115 -6.01 26.21 -1.10
C GLN A 115 -5.23 27.41 -1.65
N SER A 116 -4.03 27.17 -2.19
CA SER A 116 -3.18 28.21 -2.77
C SER A 116 -3.83 28.88 -4.00
N ALA A 117 -4.53 28.12 -4.83
CA ALA A 117 -5.28 28.64 -5.98
C ALA A 117 -6.48 29.51 -5.58
N GLY A 118 -7.05 29.28 -4.39
CA GLY A 118 -8.14 30.08 -3.81
C GLY A 118 -7.70 31.45 -3.27
N ILE A 119 -6.48 31.56 -2.74
CA ILE A 119 -5.95 32.77 -2.11
C ILE A 119 -5.51 33.83 -3.14
N GLY A 120 -5.13 33.41 -4.36
CA GLY A 120 -4.67 34.31 -5.43
C GLY A 120 -5.72 35.22 -6.07
N ARG A 121 -7.02 35.09 -5.73
CA ARG A 121 -8.12 35.87 -6.36
C ARG A 121 -8.58 37.10 -5.57
N THR A 122 -8.06 37.34 -4.37
CA THR A 122 -8.47 38.46 -3.51
C THR A 122 -7.34 39.47 -3.28
N GLY A 123 -6.66 39.88 -4.35
CA GLY A 123 -5.78 41.05 -4.33
C GLY A 123 -6.51 42.27 -4.90
N PRO A 124 -6.67 43.40 -4.18
CA PRO A 124 -7.26 44.60 -4.73
C PRO A 124 -6.34 45.17 -5.82
N ALA A 125 -6.90 45.50 -6.98
CA ALA A 125 -6.17 46.16 -8.06
C ALA A 125 -5.80 47.61 -7.66
N PRO A 126 -4.60 48.10 -7.99
CA PRO A 126 -4.22 49.51 -7.86
C PRO A 126 -4.92 50.41 -8.89
#